data_AF-R1HFJ0-F1
#
_entry.id   AF-R1HFJ0-F1
#
_cell.length_a   1.000
_cell.length_b   1.000
_cell.length_c   1.000
_cell.angle_alpha   90.00
_cell.angle_beta   90.00
_cell.angle_gamma   90.00
#
_symmetry.space_group_name_H-M   'P 1'
#
loop_
_entity.id
_entity.type
_entity.pdbx_description
1 polymer ?
#
loop_
_entity_poly.entity_id
_entity_poly.type
_entity_poly.pdbx_seq_one_letter_code
_entity_poly.pdbx_strand_id
1 'polypeptide(L)'
;MKVGLSIAAALVWIGAVTLLIVHEPDPGAASPAELRDKLAVALSGHDADAFADLLDYPGSGGGDFAKDYVSVLAGRGVHDVHVDLGPDAAAPTRATVSGTLGDGQPFSYPLTVTSEDGRWTVAFTPPLP
;
A
#
# COMPACT_ATOMS: atom_id res chain seq x y z
N MET A 1 47.14 8.85 6.24
CA MET A 1 45.92 9.64 6.50
C MET A 1 44.75 9.36 5.56
N LYS A 2 44.94 8.91 4.31
CA LYS A 2 43.81 8.62 3.39
C LYS A 2 43.00 7.36 3.77
N VAL A 3 43.66 6.31 4.22
CA VAL A 3 43.01 5.02 4.54
C VAL A 3 42.05 5.13 5.73
N GLY A 4 42.41 5.88 6.78
CA GLY A 4 41.56 6.08 7.95
C GLY A 4 40.27 6.85 7.65
N LEU A 5 40.33 7.81 6.71
CA LEU A 5 39.15 8.58 6.29
C LEU A 5 38.17 7.72 5.49
N SER A 6 38.67 6.84 4.62
CA SER A 6 37.84 5.93 3.84
C SER A 6 37.11 4.90 4.70
N ILE A 7 37.78 4.36 5.74
CA ILE A 7 37.16 3.40 6.66
C ILE A 7 36.06 4.07 7.49
N ALA A 8 36.30 5.30 7.98
CA ALA A 8 35.29 6.04 8.72
C ALA A 8 34.05 6.36 7.86
N ALA A 9 34.24 6.78 6.61
CA ALA A 9 33.14 7.04 5.68
C ALA A 9 32.33 5.76 5.37
N ALA A 10 32.99 4.62 5.21
CA ALA A 10 32.32 3.34 4.99
C ALA A 10 31.47 2.92 6.20
N LEU A 11 31.97 3.09 7.43
CA LEU A 11 31.22 2.76 8.64
C LEU A 11 30.00 3.66 8.85
N VAL A 12 30.12 4.95 8.55
CA VAL A 12 28.99 5.90 8.58
C VAL A 12 27.94 5.51 7.53
N TRP A 13 28.37 5.17 6.32
CA TRP A 13 27.46 4.71 5.25
C TRP A 13 26.72 3.42 5.65
N ILE A 14 27.44 2.43 6.18
CA ILE A 14 26.84 1.17 6.65
C ILE A 14 25.87 1.44 7.80
N GLY A 15 26.23 2.29 8.76
CA GLY A 15 25.36 2.69 9.86
C GLY A 15 24.08 3.39 9.36
N ALA A 16 24.21 4.28 8.37
CA ALA A 16 23.07 4.97 7.76
C ALA A 16 22.15 3.99 7.02
N VAL A 17 22.70 3.06 6.23
CA VAL A 17 21.92 2.01 5.55
C VAL A 17 21.21 1.10 6.56
N THR A 18 21.88 0.73 7.65
CA THR A 18 21.29 -0.12 8.70
C THR A 18 20.15 0.58 9.43
N LEU A 19 20.27 1.88 9.69
CA LEU A 19 19.21 2.70 10.29
C LEU A 19 18.01 2.87 9.36
N LEU A 20 18.23 2.99 8.05
CA LEU A 20 17.17 3.05 7.05
C LEU A 20 16.42 1.71 6.97
N ILE A 21 17.13 0.58 7.03
CA ILE A 21 16.51 -0.76 7.04
C ILE A 21 15.68 -0.99 8.31
N VAL A 22 16.13 -0.49 9.47
CA VAL A 22 15.39 -0.63 10.74
C VAL A 22 14.12 0.23 10.81
N HIS A 23 13.99 1.27 9.97
CA HIS A 23 12.88 2.21 10.01
C HIS A 23 11.82 1.99 8.93
N GLU A 24 11.90 0.91 8.15
CA GLU A 24 10.80 0.57 7.26
C GLU A 24 9.64 0.09 8.15
N PRO A 25 8.53 0.85 8.27
CA PRO A 25 7.42 0.44 9.10
C PRO A 25 6.89 -0.88 8.55
N ASP A 26 6.48 -1.81 9.42
CA ASP A 26 5.92 -3.08 8.94
C ASP A 26 4.79 -2.80 7.93
N PRO A 27 4.56 -3.65 6.92
CA PRO A 27 3.48 -3.45 5.97
C PRO A 27 2.11 -3.33 6.66
N GLY A 28 1.19 -2.60 6.03
CA GLY A 28 -0.16 -2.34 6.49
C GLY A 28 -0.33 -1.00 7.22
N ALA A 29 -1.56 -0.66 7.57
CA ALA A 29 -1.88 0.52 8.37
C ALA A 29 -2.02 0.18 9.86
N ALA A 30 -1.76 1.13 10.76
CA ALA A 30 -1.88 0.89 12.21
C ALA A 30 -3.33 0.99 12.72
N SER A 31 -4.27 1.47 11.89
CA SER A 31 -5.69 1.54 12.22
C SER A 31 -6.57 1.45 10.97
N PRO A 32 -7.87 1.13 11.11
CA PRO A 32 -8.82 1.17 9.99
C PRO A 32 -8.90 2.54 9.31
N ALA A 33 -8.92 3.62 10.09
CA ALA A 33 -8.97 4.97 9.52
C ALA A 33 -7.73 5.27 8.67
N GLU A 34 -6.55 4.86 9.16
CA GLU A 34 -5.30 5.01 8.40
C GLU A 34 -5.28 4.12 7.15
N LEU A 35 -5.83 2.90 7.21
CA LEU A 35 -5.97 2.03 6.03
C LEU A 35 -6.80 2.74 4.95
N ARG A 36 -7.94 3.30 5.32
CA ARG A 36 -8.82 4.05 4.40
C ARG A 36 -8.06 5.18 3.72
N ASP A 37 -7.39 6.00 4.51
CA ASP A 37 -6.75 7.22 4.02
C ASP A 37 -5.54 6.87 3.13
N LYS A 38 -4.68 5.93 3.57
CA LYS A 38 -3.54 5.47 2.78
C LYS A 38 -3.97 4.81 1.48
N LEU A 39 -5.01 3.98 1.50
CA LEU A 39 -5.51 3.30 0.30
C LEU A 39 -6.09 4.30 -0.71
N ALA A 40 -6.87 5.29 -0.26
CA ALA A 40 -7.38 6.34 -1.12
C ALA A 40 -6.24 7.16 -1.77
N VAL A 41 -5.22 7.51 -0.99
CA VAL A 41 -4.05 8.26 -1.48
C VAL A 41 -3.24 7.43 -2.48
N ALA A 42 -2.92 6.17 -2.15
CA ALA A 42 -2.12 5.32 -3.03
C ALA A 42 -2.82 5.07 -4.38
N LEU A 43 -4.12 4.79 -4.37
CA LEU A 43 -4.89 4.53 -5.58
C LEU A 43 -5.15 5.80 -6.42
N SER A 44 -5.37 6.95 -5.79
CA SER A 44 -5.55 8.22 -6.51
C SER A 44 -4.24 8.78 -7.08
N GLY A 45 -3.13 8.59 -6.37
CA GLY A 45 -1.78 8.97 -6.80
C GLY A 45 -1.12 7.97 -7.74
N HIS A 46 -1.77 6.82 -7.99
CA HIS A 46 -1.21 5.69 -8.73
C HIS A 46 0.16 5.23 -8.19
N ASP A 47 0.30 5.25 -6.86
CA ASP A 47 1.53 4.95 -6.15
C ASP A 47 1.63 3.44 -5.89
N ALA A 48 2.53 2.79 -6.62
CA ALA A 48 2.72 1.35 -6.56
C ALA A 48 3.32 0.88 -5.22
N ASP A 49 4.27 1.64 -4.67
CA ASP A 49 4.99 1.25 -3.46
C ASP A 49 4.06 1.41 -2.25
N ALA A 50 3.38 2.55 -2.15
CA ALA A 50 2.40 2.79 -1.09
C ALA A 50 1.21 1.82 -1.17
N PHE A 51 0.82 1.39 -2.37
CA PHE A 51 -0.23 0.39 -2.52
C PHE A 51 0.26 -1.02 -2.14
N ALA A 52 1.48 -1.39 -2.53
CA ALA A 52 2.08 -2.69 -2.19
C ALA A 52 2.15 -2.89 -0.68
N ASP A 53 2.48 -1.84 0.07
CA ASP A 53 2.53 -1.88 1.54
C ASP A 53 1.17 -2.17 2.18
N LEU A 54 0.06 -1.93 1.48
CA LEU A 54 -1.29 -2.18 2.00
C LEU A 54 -1.86 -3.54 1.53
N LEU A 55 -1.14 -4.26 0.68
CA LEU A 55 -1.60 -5.53 0.13
C LEU A 55 -1.23 -6.70 1.02
N ASP A 56 -2.25 -7.45 1.41
CA ASP A 56 -2.09 -8.83 1.85
C ASP A 56 -2.04 -9.72 0.59
N TYR A 57 -0.82 -9.87 0.07
CA TYR A 57 -0.53 -10.65 -1.13
C TYR A 57 0.42 -11.80 -0.79
N PRO A 58 0.09 -13.05 -1.13
CA PRO A 58 0.94 -14.20 -0.80
C PRO A 58 2.23 -14.20 -1.64
N GLY A 59 3.36 -14.44 -0.96
CA GLY A 59 4.67 -14.56 -1.59
C GLY A 59 5.28 -13.22 -2.00
N SER A 60 6.27 -13.24 -2.88
CA SER A 60 7.05 -12.05 -3.26
C SER A 60 6.47 -11.23 -4.42
N GLY A 61 5.25 -11.55 -4.88
CA GLY A 61 4.65 -10.96 -6.09
C GLY A 61 3.84 -9.68 -5.87
N GLY A 62 3.69 -9.22 -4.62
CA GLY A 62 2.82 -8.09 -4.28
C GLY A 62 3.22 -6.78 -4.95
N GLY A 63 4.53 -6.49 -5.04
CA GLY A 63 5.04 -5.27 -5.67
C GLY A 63 4.79 -5.20 -7.18
N ASP A 64 5.03 -6.31 -7.89
CA ASP A 64 4.75 -6.38 -9.33
C ASP A 64 3.24 -6.25 -9.61
N PHE A 65 2.41 -6.92 -8.80
CA PHE A 65 0.95 -6.78 -8.89
C PHE A 65 0.52 -5.33 -8.64
N ALA A 66 1.02 -4.68 -7.59
CA ALA A 66 0.67 -3.31 -7.25
C ALA A 66 1.02 -2.36 -8.40
N LYS A 67 2.22 -2.50 -8.97
CA LYS A 67 2.69 -1.72 -10.10
C LYS A 67 1.82 -1.88 -11.34
N ASP A 68 1.50 -3.12 -11.72
CA ASP A 68 0.63 -3.38 -12.86
C ASP A 68 -0.77 -2.81 -12.62
N TYR A 69 -1.29 -2.96 -11.40
CA TYR A 69 -2.60 -2.48 -11.01
C TYR A 69 -2.72 -0.96 -11.12
N VAL A 70 -1.83 -0.21 -10.48
CA VAL A 70 -1.88 1.27 -10.52
C VAL A 70 -1.57 1.81 -11.92
N SER A 71 -0.75 1.11 -12.71
CA SER A 71 -0.50 1.46 -14.12
C SER A 71 -1.78 1.36 -14.96
N VAL A 72 -2.63 0.36 -14.70
CA VAL A 72 -3.95 0.25 -15.35
C VAL A 72 -4.86 1.40 -14.91
N LEU A 73 -4.89 1.75 -13.62
CA LEU A 73 -5.68 2.90 -13.13
C LEU A 73 -5.26 4.21 -13.81
N ALA A 74 -3.95 4.46 -13.87
CA ALA A 74 -3.37 5.62 -14.55
C ALA A 74 -3.73 5.63 -16.05
N GLY A 75 -3.58 4.48 -16.74
CA GLY A 75 -3.93 4.34 -18.15
C GLY A 75 -5.42 4.53 -18.45
N ARG A 76 -6.29 4.35 -17.46
CA ARG A 76 -7.74 4.63 -17.52
C ARG A 76 -8.12 6.03 -17.04
N GLY A 77 -7.15 6.85 -16.61
CA GLY A 77 -7.39 8.20 -16.12
C GLY A 77 -8.20 8.23 -14.83
N VAL A 78 -8.01 7.26 -13.94
CA VAL A 78 -8.75 7.18 -12.67
C VAL A 78 -8.42 8.36 -11.76
N HIS A 79 -9.46 9.00 -11.22
CA HIS A 79 -9.39 10.09 -10.25
C HIS A 79 -10.56 10.06 -9.26
N ASP A 80 -10.57 11.01 -8.31
CA ASP A 80 -11.58 11.15 -7.25
C ASP A 80 -11.86 9.85 -6.49
N VAL A 81 -10.78 9.11 -6.17
CA VAL A 81 -10.88 7.83 -5.47
C VAL A 81 -11.32 8.05 -4.02
N HIS A 82 -12.35 7.32 -3.61
CA HIS A 82 -12.87 7.25 -2.26
C HIS A 82 -12.88 5.81 -1.75
N VAL A 83 -12.65 5.64 -0.45
CA VAL A 83 -12.64 4.34 0.21
C VAL A 83 -13.59 4.38 1.39
N ASP A 84 -14.54 3.45 1.42
CA ASP A 84 -15.44 3.22 2.55
C ASP A 84 -15.13 1.88 3.20
N LEU A 85 -14.97 1.88 4.53
CA LEU A 85 -14.74 0.66 5.30
C LEU A 85 -16.02 0.24 6.01
N GLY A 86 -16.28 -1.06 6.02
CA GLY A 86 -17.43 -1.62 6.73
C GLY A 86 -17.38 -3.15 6.83
N PRO A 87 -18.46 -3.78 7.34
CA PRO A 87 -19.66 -3.15 7.88
C PRO A 87 -19.46 -2.50 9.27
N ASP A 88 -18.40 -2.86 9.99
CA ASP A 88 -18.01 -2.26 11.28
C ASP A 88 -16.84 -1.30 11.06
N ALA A 89 -16.92 -0.07 11.58
CA ALA A 89 -15.84 0.92 11.45
C ALA A 89 -14.63 0.61 12.34
N ALA A 90 -14.82 -0.09 13.46
CA ALA A 90 -13.75 -0.48 14.38
C ALA A 90 -13.05 -1.78 13.94
N ALA A 91 -13.79 -2.66 13.25
CA ALA A 91 -13.29 -3.94 12.76
C ALA A 91 -13.84 -4.26 11.36
N PRO A 92 -13.47 -3.47 10.33
CA PRO A 92 -14.00 -3.67 8.99
C PRO A 92 -13.48 -4.97 8.38
N THR A 93 -14.34 -5.61 7.60
CA THR A 93 -14.00 -6.81 6.81
C THR A 93 -14.04 -6.54 5.32
N ARG A 94 -14.47 -5.34 4.92
CA ARG A 94 -14.59 -4.89 3.54
C ARG A 94 -14.16 -3.44 3.39
N ALA A 95 -13.41 -3.18 2.32
CA ALA A 95 -13.17 -1.85 1.79
C ALA A 95 -13.88 -1.73 0.45
N THR A 96 -14.74 -0.74 0.28
CA THR A 96 -15.35 -0.41 -1.01
C THR A 96 -14.59 0.75 -1.61
N VAL A 97 -13.86 0.48 -2.70
CA VAL A 97 -13.16 1.50 -3.47
C VAL A 97 -14.10 2.01 -4.55
N SER A 98 -14.26 3.32 -4.65
CA SER A 98 -15.04 3.97 -5.70
C SER A 98 -14.27 5.15 -6.29
N GLY A 99 -14.62 5.57 -7.50
CA GLY A 99 -14.00 6.73 -8.14
C GLY A 99 -14.55 6.98 -9.53
N THR A 100 -13.82 7.77 -10.32
CA THR A 100 -14.22 8.17 -11.67
C THR A 100 -13.11 7.85 -12.67
N LEU A 101 -13.49 7.33 -13.84
CA LEU A 101 -12.59 7.11 -14.99
C LEU A 101 -12.37 8.41 -15.77
N GLY A 102 -11.36 8.45 -16.63
CA GLY A 102 -11.05 9.66 -17.42
C GLY A 102 -12.14 10.10 -18.42
N ASP A 103 -13.11 9.23 -18.71
CA ASP A 103 -14.30 9.55 -19.51
C ASP A 103 -15.50 10.03 -18.67
N GLY A 104 -15.31 10.17 -17.35
CA GLY A 104 -16.33 10.58 -16.39
C GLY A 104 -17.20 9.43 -15.88
N GLN A 105 -17.00 8.19 -16.34
CA GLN A 105 -17.80 7.06 -15.86
C GLN A 105 -17.41 6.69 -14.42
N PRO A 106 -18.37 6.51 -13.49
CA PRO A 106 -18.06 6.03 -12.14
C PRO A 106 -17.70 4.55 -12.13
N PHE A 107 -16.85 4.15 -11.19
CA PHE A 107 -16.58 2.75 -10.86
C PHE A 107 -16.67 2.50 -9.36
N SER A 108 -16.92 1.25 -8.98
CA SER A 108 -16.85 0.79 -7.59
C SER A 108 -16.56 -0.70 -7.53
N TYR A 109 -15.71 -1.13 -6.60
CA TYR A 109 -15.44 -2.55 -6.34
C TYR A 109 -15.09 -2.80 -4.87
N PRO A 110 -15.41 -3.99 -4.33
CA PRO A 110 -15.03 -4.39 -2.98
C PRO A 110 -13.63 -5.02 -2.94
N LEU A 111 -12.94 -4.82 -1.83
CA LEU A 111 -11.75 -5.56 -1.39
C LEU A 111 -12.02 -6.15 -0.01
N THR A 112 -11.39 -7.29 0.27
CA THR A 112 -11.41 -7.89 1.60
C THR A 112 -10.44 -7.12 2.48
N VAL A 113 -10.87 -6.74 3.69
CA VAL A 113 -9.97 -6.19 4.70
C VAL A 113 -9.50 -7.31 5.61
N THR A 114 -8.19 -7.40 5.83
CA THR A 114 -7.57 -8.34 6.75
C THR A 114 -6.80 -7.59 7.82
N SER A 115 -6.58 -8.27 8.95
CA SER A 115 -5.73 -7.75 10.02
C SER A 115 -4.86 -8.88 10.57
N GLU A 116 -3.55 -8.64 10.57
CA GLU A 116 -2.53 -9.53 11.11
C GLU A 116 -1.58 -8.70 11.96
N ASP A 117 -1.22 -9.18 13.14
CA ASP A 117 -0.33 -8.50 14.11
C ASP A 117 -0.70 -7.02 14.41
N GLY A 118 -1.99 -6.70 14.36
CA GLY A 118 -2.49 -5.34 14.60
C GLY A 118 -2.30 -4.36 13.44
N ARG A 119 -1.81 -4.85 12.30
CA ARG A 119 -1.74 -4.11 11.04
C ARG A 119 -2.95 -4.44 10.19
N TRP A 120 -3.40 -3.46 9.41
CA TRP A 120 -4.58 -3.54 8.57
C TRP A 120 -4.17 -3.48 7.09
N THR A 121 -4.67 -4.42 6.31
CA THR A 121 -4.32 -4.60 4.90
C THR A 121 -5.57 -4.93 4.08
N VAL A 122 -5.43 -4.96 2.76
CA VAL A 122 -6.46 -5.41 1.83
C VAL A 122 -5.97 -6.55 0.96
N ALA A 123 -6.86 -7.49 0.67
CA ALA A 123 -6.59 -8.61 -0.22
C ALA A 123 -7.54 -8.60 -1.42
N PHE A 124 -6.99 -8.95 -2.58
CA PHE A 124 -7.75 -9.30 -3.79
C PHE A 124 -8.13 -10.78 -3.77
N THR A 125 -8.43 -11.33 -2.59
CA THR A 125 -8.77 -12.74 -2.45
C THR A 125 -10.01 -13.05 -3.28
N PRO A 126 -9.91 -13.92 -4.31
CA PRO A 126 -11.08 -14.40 -5.00
C PRO A 126 -11.95 -15.16 -3.99
N PRO A 127 -13.29 -15.09 -4.08
CA PRO A 127 -14.15 -15.86 -3.20
C PRO A 127 -13.83 -17.35 -3.39
N LEU A 128 -13.25 -17.98 -2.36
CA LEU A 128 -13.09 -19.42 -2.33
C LEU A 128 -14.36 -20.03 -1.73
N PRO A 129 -14.94 -21.08 -2.34
CA PRO A 129 -16.05 -21.84 -1.76
C PRO A 129 -15.63 -22.65 -0.54
#